data_AF-A0A2W5UZS1-F1
#
_entry.id   AF-A0A2W5UZS1-F1
#
_cell.length_a   1.000
_cell.length_b   1.000
_cell.length_c   1.000
_cell.angle_alpha   90.00
_cell.angle_beta   90.00
_cell.angle_gamma   90.00
#
_symmetry.space_group_name_H-M   'P 1'
#
loop_
_entity.id
_entity.type
_entity.pdbx_description
1 polymer ?
#
loop_
_entity_poly.entity_id
_entity_poly.type
_entity_poly.pdbx_seq_one_letter_code
_entity_poly.pdbx_strand_id
1 'polypeptide(L)'
;MAFTLRVTSGAGESEEFSFEGGEARLGRTADNDVVIKDPSSSRSHARVYEEDGRFFVEDLKSANGTKLNARALKAPAELKSGDRIIIGDITLHFTAVSESDTVGPSSTLDEGAVEETDDPNQTILKPPSKPVAIVRKPPPRAPTPPPSESIDESADEASDNSTKNFEVPPPRALQRRPTGATPVRAQRALDEDEAPTAISAAERARQRRELNKSGAGKLQLMFSDLPLAGKIVVGTLATALVLGSVGGIIYALIPKKVERRAETLELRPNSEAIRESYGAGDNVDFERPDMKSFVFSYQSPTSIVGVLHYQASDCSKDEVAIELNGQQLATVPPDTMEVATRQLEVVLPSSQLRIGEANELVFDNVNNPPGDDPWRVWNIWVEIIPIPQMSAEETTRRAKEDLERASRQYELRDVGAMNLFRSWKQYRDAWLLLEATPDRPADLLELSRTRMREIRPELDRKCSAMLVDYQKEVNQRNPNIAAARKVLQNIPSHFEKEHPCFGMSRALLRDLDDVSEME
;
A
#
# COMPACT_ATOMS: atom_id res chain seq x y z
N MET A 1 -16.88 26.53 -12.40
CA MET A 1 -16.04 27.35 -13.30
C MET A 1 -14.85 26.53 -13.77
N ALA A 2 -14.32 26.76 -14.97
CA ALA A 2 -13.13 26.05 -15.44
C ALA A 2 -11.84 26.69 -14.88
N PHE A 3 -10.77 25.90 -14.78
CA PHE A 3 -9.44 26.41 -14.41
C PHE A 3 -8.33 25.61 -15.09
N THR A 4 -7.14 26.23 -15.19
CA THR A 4 -5.93 25.58 -15.66
C THR A 4 -4.83 25.60 -14.61
N LEU A 5 -4.03 24.52 -14.59
CA LEU A 5 -2.82 24.39 -13.81
C LEU A 5 -1.65 24.18 -14.77
N ARG A 6 -0.73 25.13 -14.81
CA ARG A 6 0.52 25.00 -15.57
C ARG A 6 1.67 24.64 -14.64
N VAL A 7 2.17 23.42 -14.77
CA VAL A 7 3.31 22.89 -14.02
C VAL A 7 4.58 23.41 -14.65
N THR A 8 5.50 23.93 -13.84
CA THR A 8 6.84 24.33 -14.27
C THR A 8 7.86 23.58 -13.42
N SER A 9 8.72 22.79 -14.08
CA SER A 9 9.88 22.16 -13.45
C SER A 9 11.12 23.02 -13.70
N GLY A 10 12.13 22.92 -12.82
CA GLY A 10 13.39 23.67 -12.94
C GLY A 10 14.17 23.45 -14.25
N ALA A 11 13.76 22.48 -15.08
CA ALA A 11 14.34 22.17 -16.38
C ALA A 11 13.70 22.92 -17.57
N GLY A 12 12.71 23.79 -17.35
CA GLY A 12 12.10 24.61 -18.40
C GLY A 12 11.00 23.92 -19.21
N GLU A 13 10.66 22.67 -18.90
CA GLU A 13 9.47 22.01 -19.43
C GLU A 13 8.24 22.47 -18.64
N SER A 14 7.16 22.78 -19.38
CA SER A 14 5.87 23.10 -18.79
C SER A 14 4.77 22.20 -19.34
N GLU A 15 4.07 21.52 -18.44
CA GLU A 15 2.86 20.75 -18.75
C GLU A 15 1.64 21.55 -18.27
N GLU A 16 0.57 21.59 -19.06
CA GLU A 16 -0.65 22.33 -18.72
C GLU A 16 -1.85 21.37 -18.64
N PHE A 17 -2.60 21.48 -17.54
CA PHE A 17 -3.77 20.67 -17.22
C PHE A 17 -4.99 21.58 -17.16
N SER A 18 -6.05 21.25 -17.90
CA SER A 18 -7.30 22.01 -17.95
C SER A 18 -8.43 21.22 -17.31
N PHE A 19 -9.22 21.87 -16.47
CA PHE A 19 -10.33 21.28 -15.73
C PHE A 19 -11.60 22.10 -15.98
N GLU A 20 -12.71 21.43 -16.31
CA GLU A 20 -14.00 22.08 -16.58
C GLU A 20 -14.77 22.46 -15.29
N GLY A 21 -14.11 22.34 -14.12
CA GLY A 21 -14.62 22.65 -12.78
C GLY A 21 -14.49 21.48 -11.81
N GLY A 22 -14.89 21.69 -10.55
CA GLY A 22 -14.84 20.67 -9.50
C GLY A 22 -13.52 20.63 -8.72
N GLU A 23 -12.98 19.43 -8.48
CA GLU A 23 -11.76 19.17 -7.72
C GLU A 23 -10.67 18.59 -8.63
N ALA A 24 -9.42 19.04 -8.46
CA ALA A 24 -8.22 18.43 -9.01
C ALA A 24 -7.24 18.09 -7.89
N ARG A 25 -6.81 16.84 -7.83
CA ARG A 25 -5.82 16.34 -6.87
C ARG A 25 -4.40 16.44 -7.43
N LEU A 26 -3.48 16.79 -6.56
CA LEU A 26 -2.07 17.00 -6.85
C LEU A 26 -1.25 16.08 -5.94
N GLY A 27 -0.31 15.32 -6.51
CA GLY A 27 0.56 14.43 -5.73
C GLY A 27 1.49 13.59 -6.59
N ARG A 28 2.41 12.85 -5.96
CA ARG A 28 3.45 12.09 -6.67
C ARG A 28 2.94 10.88 -7.44
N THR A 29 1.83 10.29 -7.00
CA THR A 29 1.36 9.01 -7.52
C THR A 29 0.36 9.20 -8.66
N ALA A 30 0.23 8.17 -9.49
CA ALA A 30 -0.65 8.17 -10.66
C ALA A 30 -2.16 8.22 -10.33
N ASP A 31 -2.52 8.19 -9.04
CA ASP A 31 -3.90 8.29 -8.57
C ASP A 31 -4.41 9.75 -8.54
N ASN A 32 -3.52 10.73 -8.73
CA ASN A 32 -3.85 12.16 -8.78
C ASN A 32 -4.12 12.64 -10.20
N ASP A 33 -4.90 13.72 -10.33
CA ASP A 33 -5.19 14.34 -11.62
C ASP A 33 -3.96 15.05 -12.22
N VAL A 34 -3.09 15.60 -11.35
CA VAL A 34 -1.79 16.15 -11.72
C VAL A 34 -0.69 15.40 -10.97
N VAL A 35 0.09 14.61 -11.72
CA VAL A 35 1.21 13.82 -11.18
C VAL A 35 2.45 14.69 -11.05
N ILE A 36 2.90 14.93 -9.82
CA ILE A 36 4.06 15.73 -9.49
C ILE A 36 5.30 14.83 -9.46
N LYS A 37 6.19 14.99 -10.44
CA LYS A 37 7.44 14.22 -10.56
C LYS A 37 8.52 14.77 -9.61
N ASP A 38 8.22 14.80 -8.31
CA ASP A 38 9.13 15.30 -7.27
C ASP A 38 9.10 14.37 -6.04
N PRO A 39 10.24 13.82 -5.61
CA PRO A 39 10.31 12.93 -4.45
C PRO A 39 9.83 13.54 -3.13
N SER A 40 9.89 14.87 -2.96
CA SER A 40 9.42 15.57 -1.76
C SER A 40 7.89 15.78 -1.74
N SER A 41 7.19 15.39 -2.81
CA SER A 41 5.74 15.44 -2.84
C SER A 41 5.13 14.13 -2.29
N SER A 42 4.27 14.24 -1.28
CA SER A 42 3.43 13.12 -0.82
C SER A 42 2.56 12.49 -1.91
N ARG A 43 2.18 11.22 -1.72
CA ARG A 43 1.29 10.46 -2.62
C ARG A 43 0.04 11.24 -3.01
N SER A 44 -0.68 11.79 -2.04
CA SER A 44 -1.72 12.80 -2.26
C SER A 44 -1.35 14.02 -1.43
N HIS A 45 -0.92 15.08 -2.10
CA HIS A 45 -0.22 16.19 -1.47
C HIS A 45 -1.16 17.36 -1.18
N ALA A 46 -1.91 17.77 -2.20
CA ALA A 46 -2.83 18.89 -2.13
C ALA A 46 -4.01 18.66 -3.07
N ARG A 47 -5.07 19.43 -2.88
CA ARG A 47 -6.16 19.54 -3.86
C ARG A 47 -6.48 20.99 -4.15
N VAL A 48 -6.89 21.22 -5.39
CA VAL A 48 -7.55 22.46 -5.83
C VAL A 48 -9.01 22.14 -6.01
N TYR A 49 -9.91 22.90 -5.39
CA TYR A 49 -11.34 22.66 -5.49
C TYR A 49 -12.14 23.95 -5.60
N GLU A 50 -13.32 23.85 -6.20
CA GLU A 50 -14.29 24.94 -6.27
C GLU A 50 -15.32 24.81 -5.15
N GLU A 51 -15.56 25.91 -4.43
CA GLU A 51 -16.61 26.05 -3.42
C GLU A 51 -17.24 27.44 -3.54
N ASP A 52 -18.57 27.50 -3.68
CA ASP A 52 -19.35 28.74 -3.85
C ASP A 52 -18.81 29.67 -4.96
N GLY A 53 -18.39 29.09 -6.08
CA GLY A 53 -17.85 29.86 -7.21
C GLY A 53 -16.51 30.53 -6.89
N ARG A 54 -15.73 29.98 -5.96
CA ARG A 54 -14.36 30.39 -5.67
C ARG A 54 -13.47 29.16 -5.63
N PHE A 55 -12.21 29.32 -6.03
CA PHE A 55 -11.25 28.24 -5.99
C PHE A 55 -10.44 28.29 -4.71
N PHE A 56 -10.11 27.14 -4.18
CA PHE A 56 -9.31 26.98 -2.98
C PHE A 56 -8.22 25.94 -3.21
N VAL A 57 -7.09 26.11 -2.53
CA VAL A 57 -6.06 25.10 -2.37
C VAL A 57 -6.04 24.63 -0.93
N GLU A 58 -5.96 23.31 -0.75
CA GLU A 58 -5.86 22.67 0.56
C GLU A 58 -4.71 21.65 0.53
N ASP A 59 -3.87 21.70 1.57
CA ASP A 59 -2.85 20.67 1.84
C ASP A 59 -3.51 19.43 2.47
N LEU A 60 -3.23 18.24 1.93
CA LEU A 60 -3.83 16.98 2.36
C LEU A 60 -3.00 16.28 3.44
N LYS A 61 -2.45 17.04 4.39
CA LYS A 61 -1.51 16.59 5.43
C LYS A 61 -0.23 16.00 4.82
N SER A 62 0.30 16.69 3.83
CA SER A 62 1.54 16.28 3.18
C SER A 62 2.73 16.36 4.14
N ALA A 63 3.77 15.56 3.89
CA ALA A 63 4.95 15.51 4.74
C ALA A 63 5.73 16.84 4.74
N ASN A 64 5.87 17.46 3.56
CA ASN A 64 6.69 18.67 3.36
C ASN A 64 5.87 19.97 3.29
N GLY A 65 4.53 19.86 3.24
CA GLY A 65 3.61 20.98 3.20
C GLY A 65 3.52 21.68 1.84
N THR A 66 2.36 22.26 1.57
CA THR A 66 2.11 23.09 0.38
C THR A 66 2.37 24.57 0.66
N LYS A 67 2.97 25.30 -0.28
CA LYS A 67 3.13 26.77 -0.18
C LYS A 67 2.30 27.47 -1.26
N LEU A 68 1.59 28.52 -0.89
CA LEU A 68 0.92 29.44 -1.81
C LEU A 68 1.70 30.75 -1.87
N ASN A 69 2.18 31.14 -3.07
CA ASN A 69 2.97 32.35 -3.28
C ASN A 69 4.16 32.48 -2.30
N ALA A 70 4.91 31.38 -2.13
CA ALA A 70 6.04 31.22 -1.21
C ALA A 70 5.72 31.26 0.31
N ARG A 71 4.44 31.23 0.70
CA ARG A 71 4.02 31.13 2.10
C ARG A 71 3.40 29.77 2.37
N ALA A 72 3.81 29.11 3.46
CA ALA A 72 3.25 27.82 3.85
C ALA A 72 1.75 27.94 4.16
N LEU A 73 0.96 27.03 3.58
CA LEU A 73 -0.46 26.89 3.90
C LEU A 73 -0.62 26.27 5.29
N LYS A 74 -1.57 26.80 6.06
CA LYS A 74 -1.95 26.26 7.39
C LYS A 74 -3.40 25.80 7.46
N ALA A 75 -4.20 26.22 6.49
CA ALA A 75 -5.61 25.95 6.30
C ALA A 75 -5.92 26.14 4.81
N PRO A 76 -7.08 25.67 4.31
CA PRO A 76 -7.51 25.97 2.95
C PRO A 76 -7.45 27.47 2.66
N ALA A 77 -6.92 27.84 1.49
CA ALA A 77 -6.75 29.22 1.08
C ALA A 77 -7.37 29.47 -0.28
N GLU A 78 -8.06 30.60 -0.43
CA GLU A 78 -8.65 31.03 -1.70
C GLU A 78 -7.55 31.30 -2.73
N LEU A 79 -7.72 30.77 -3.94
CA LEU A 79 -6.86 30.94 -5.09
C LEU A 79 -7.39 32.03 -6.02
N LYS A 80 -6.47 32.80 -6.59
CA LYS A 80 -6.74 33.79 -7.64
C LYS A 80 -5.90 33.48 -8.87
N SER A 81 -6.41 33.81 -10.06
CA SER A 81 -5.64 33.67 -11.30
C SER A 81 -4.28 34.37 -11.19
N GLY A 82 -3.22 33.66 -11.55
CA GLY A 82 -1.83 34.08 -11.40
C GLY A 82 -1.12 33.55 -10.15
N ASP A 83 -1.85 32.96 -9.21
CA ASP A 83 -1.26 32.38 -8.00
C ASP A 83 -0.35 31.18 -8.29
N ARG A 84 0.66 31.02 -7.44
CA ARG A 84 1.64 29.93 -7.52
C ARG A 84 1.48 28.97 -6.34
N ILE A 85 1.11 27.74 -6.64
CA ILE A 85 1.12 26.63 -5.70
C ILE A 85 2.49 25.95 -5.83
N ILE A 86 3.22 25.83 -4.74
CA ILE A 86 4.58 25.27 -4.71
C ILE A 86 4.56 24.02 -3.84
N ILE A 87 5.01 22.92 -4.42
CA ILE A 87 5.11 21.59 -3.82
C ILE A 87 6.51 21.06 -4.14
N GLY A 88 7.35 20.89 -3.12
CA GLY A 88 8.75 20.56 -3.36
C GLY A 88 9.47 21.62 -4.20
N ASP A 89 10.14 21.16 -5.26
CA ASP A 89 10.79 22.00 -6.27
C ASP A 89 9.86 22.35 -7.45
N ILE A 90 8.61 21.89 -7.42
CA ILE A 90 7.64 22.10 -8.50
C ILE A 90 6.73 23.29 -8.18
N THR A 91 6.54 24.15 -9.19
CA THR A 91 5.61 25.29 -9.13
C THR A 91 4.48 25.11 -10.13
N LEU A 92 3.24 25.14 -9.64
CA LEU A 92 2.02 25.14 -10.45
C LEU A 92 1.43 26.56 -10.48
N HIS A 93 1.20 27.08 -11.68
CA HIS A 93 0.53 28.35 -11.90
C HIS A 93 -0.96 28.12 -12.12
N PHE A 94 -1.79 28.75 -11.28
CA PHE A 94 -3.24 28.63 -11.34
C PHE A 94 -3.86 29.75 -12.19
N THR A 95 -4.78 29.40 -13.09
CA THR A 95 -5.59 30.37 -13.85
C THR A 95 -7.05 29.96 -13.83
N ALA A 96 -7.92 30.77 -13.23
CA ALA A 96 -9.37 30.60 -13.37
C ALA A 96 -9.82 31.10 -14.75
N VAL A 97 -10.71 30.36 -15.40
CA VAL A 97 -11.32 30.71 -16.68
C VAL A 97 -12.75 31.18 -16.41
N SER A 98 -13.00 32.48 -16.56
CA SER A 98 -14.34 33.07 -16.49
C SER A 98 -14.99 33.07 -17.88
N GLU A 99 -16.30 32.81 -17.94
CA GLU A 99 -17.10 32.79 -19.19
C GLU A 99 -17.11 34.11 -19.98
N SER A 100 -16.50 35.19 -19.48
CA SER A 100 -16.47 36.51 -20.10
C SER A 100 -15.34 36.74 -21.13
N ASP A 101 -14.42 35.79 -21.31
CA ASP A 101 -13.23 35.97 -22.17
C ASP A 101 -13.39 35.44 -23.62
N THR A 102 -14.60 35.10 -24.05
CA THR A 102 -14.90 34.65 -25.43
C THR A 102 -15.73 35.68 -26.23
N VAL A 103 -15.09 36.76 -26.69
CA VAL A 103 -15.58 37.60 -27.81
C VAL A 103 -14.40 37.94 -28.73
N GLY A 104 -14.13 37.16 -29.79
CA GLY A 104 -14.55 37.44 -31.19
C GLY A 104 -13.30 37.59 -32.11
N PRO A 105 -13.37 37.59 -33.47
CA PRO A 105 -14.56 37.84 -34.28
C PRO A 105 -14.78 36.89 -35.50
N SER A 106 -16.02 36.79 -35.96
CA SER A 106 -16.46 37.26 -37.30
C SER A 106 -17.62 36.41 -37.83
N SER A 107 -18.72 37.12 -38.03
CA SER A 107 -19.92 36.75 -38.76
C SER A 107 -19.66 36.22 -40.17
N THR A 108 -20.48 35.26 -40.61
CA THR A 108 -21.39 35.43 -41.76
C THR A 108 -22.52 34.41 -41.72
N LEU A 109 -23.72 34.97 -41.84
CA LEU A 109 -25.05 34.43 -42.17
C LEU A 109 -25.03 33.16 -43.06
N ASP A 110 -25.87 32.17 -42.74
CA ASP A 110 -26.93 31.70 -43.66
C ASP A 110 -28.01 30.89 -42.91
N GLU A 111 -29.25 31.12 -43.31
CA GLU A 111 -30.49 30.50 -42.85
C GLU A 111 -30.72 29.12 -43.52
N GLY A 112 -31.41 28.21 -42.83
CA GLY A 112 -32.30 27.27 -43.52
C GLY A 112 -32.32 25.82 -43.03
N ALA A 113 -33.55 25.32 -42.89
CA ALA A 113 -34.01 23.93 -42.87
C ALA A 113 -34.01 23.18 -41.51
N VAL A 114 -35.17 23.28 -40.87
CA VAL A 114 -35.81 22.24 -40.06
C VAL A 114 -36.09 21.00 -40.91
N GLU A 115 -35.72 19.82 -40.41
CA GLU A 115 -36.45 18.58 -40.69
C GLU A 115 -36.47 17.71 -39.42
N GLU A 116 -37.69 17.34 -39.05
CA GLU A 116 -38.11 16.67 -37.83
C GLU A 116 -38.38 15.20 -38.19
N THR A 117 -37.70 14.26 -37.53
CA THR A 117 -38.14 12.86 -37.49
C THR A 117 -37.95 12.29 -36.09
N ASP A 118 -39.09 11.97 -35.47
CA ASP A 118 -39.28 11.15 -34.27
C ASP A 118 -38.74 9.72 -34.45
N ASP A 119 -38.05 9.19 -33.43
CA ASP A 119 -38.34 7.85 -32.89
C ASP A 119 -37.78 7.73 -31.44
N PRO A 120 -38.56 7.26 -30.45
CA PRO A 120 -38.17 7.26 -29.05
C PRO A 120 -37.50 5.94 -28.62
N ASN A 121 -36.72 6.03 -27.54
CA ASN A 121 -36.30 4.92 -26.67
C ASN A 121 -34.95 4.24 -26.99
N GLN A 122 -33.85 4.84 -26.54
CA GLN A 122 -32.73 4.10 -25.94
C GLN A 122 -32.16 4.85 -24.73
N THR A 123 -32.71 4.57 -23.56
CA THR A 123 -32.04 4.85 -22.28
C THR A 123 -31.00 3.76 -22.03
N ILE A 124 -29.72 4.06 -22.28
CA ILE A 124 -28.60 3.35 -21.66
C ILE A 124 -27.82 4.38 -20.85
N LEU A 125 -27.99 4.33 -19.53
CA LEU A 125 -27.13 5.05 -18.58
C LEU A 125 -25.70 4.53 -18.73
N LYS A 126 -24.84 5.30 -19.41
CA LYS A 126 -23.38 5.16 -19.28
C LYS A 126 -22.92 5.83 -17.97
N PRO A 127 -22.06 5.20 -17.16
CA PRO A 127 -21.42 5.89 -16.03
C PRO A 127 -20.51 7.03 -16.54
N PRO A 128 -20.30 8.11 -15.76
CA PRO A 128 -19.46 9.22 -16.17
C PRO A 128 -18.04 8.72 -16.41
N SER A 129 -17.60 8.87 -17.66
CA SER A 129 -16.22 8.65 -18.07
C SER A 129 -15.39 9.84 -17.59
N LYS A 130 -14.22 9.58 -16.99
CA LYS A 130 -13.27 10.63 -16.59
C LYS A 130 -13.02 11.60 -17.76
N PRO A 131 -12.92 12.93 -17.53
CA PRO A 131 -12.53 13.84 -18.58
C PRO A 131 -11.12 13.51 -19.06
N VAL A 132 -10.98 13.32 -20.38
CA VAL A 132 -9.71 13.01 -21.04
C VAL A 132 -8.97 14.33 -21.26
N ALA A 133 -7.75 14.43 -20.74
CA ALA A 133 -6.84 15.54 -21.04
C ALA A 133 -6.53 15.60 -22.55
N ILE A 134 -6.85 16.72 -23.20
CA ILE A 134 -6.50 16.96 -24.60
C ILE A 134 -5.05 17.44 -24.66
N VAL A 135 -4.11 16.51 -24.87
CA VAL A 135 -2.70 16.84 -25.13
C VAL A 135 -2.56 17.31 -26.59
N ARG A 136 -2.29 18.60 -26.82
CA ARG A 136 -1.94 19.10 -28.16
C ARG A 136 -0.47 18.82 -28.46
N LYS A 137 -0.20 17.90 -29.41
CA LYS A 137 1.14 17.54 -29.89
C LYS A 137 1.71 18.62 -30.83
N PRO A 138 2.99 19.01 -30.75
CA PRO A 138 3.60 19.97 -31.68
C PRO A 138 3.79 19.35 -33.09
N PRO A 139 3.86 20.18 -34.15
CA PRO A 139 3.89 19.70 -35.54
C PRO A 139 5.20 18.96 -35.89
N PRO A 140 5.15 17.95 -36.77
CA PRO A 140 6.32 17.17 -37.16
C PRO A 140 7.29 17.96 -38.06
N ARG A 141 8.59 17.78 -37.81
CA ARG A 141 9.69 18.29 -38.64
C ARG A 141 9.74 17.50 -39.95
N ALA A 142 9.96 18.19 -41.07
CA ALA A 142 10.01 17.62 -42.43
C ALA A 142 11.10 16.54 -42.60
N PRO A 143 10.89 15.53 -43.48
CA PRO A 143 11.82 14.42 -43.67
C PRO A 143 13.02 14.80 -44.55
N THR A 144 14.23 14.42 -44.12
CA THR A 144 15.43 14.35 -44.96
C THR A 144 15.42 13.10 -45.86
N PRO A 145 15.89 13.19 -47.12
CA PRO A 145 15.92 12.05 -48.04
C PRO A 145 17.10 11.10 -47.76
N PRO A 146 17.02 9.81 -48.14
CA PRO A 146 18.12 8.86 -47.99
C PRO A 146 19.05 8.85 -49.22
N PRO A 147 20.32 8.48 -49.02
CA PRO A 147 21.02 7.61 -49.95
C PRO A 147 21.74 6.48 -49.17
N SER A 148 22.09 5.32 -49.68
CA SER A 148 21.84 4.52 -50.89
C SER A 148 22.52 3.16 -50.59
N GLU A 149 21.95 2.05 -51.02
CA GLU A 149 22.49 0.70 -50.80
C GLU A 149 23.79 0.40 -51.57
N SER A 150 24.53 -0.56 -50.99
CA SER A 150 25.42 -1.56 -51.61
C SER A 150 26.84 -1.15 -52.04
N ILE A 151 27.82 -1.91 -51.54
CA ILE A 151 28.77 -2.73 -52.32
C ILE A 151 29.45 -3.74 -51.35
N ASP A 152 29.43 -5.01 -51.74
CA ASP A 152 30.27 -6.13 -51.26
C ASP A 152 31.76 -5.86 -51.54
N GLU A 153 32.68 -6.28 -50.65
CA GLU A 153 33.75 -7.24 -51.01
C GLU A 153 34.71 -7.54 -49.84
N SER A 154 35.37 -8.68 -50.04
CA SER A 154 36.14 -9.56 -49.17
C SER A 154 37.58 -9.13 -48.79
N ALA A 155 38.00 -9.68 -47.65
CA ALA A 155 39.29 -10.36 -47.35
C ALA A 155 40.64 -9.60 -47.20
N ASP A 156 41.38 -10.13 -46.22
CA ASP A 156 42.84 -10.26 -46.03
C ASP A 156 43.68 -9.23 -45.24
N GLU A 157 44.15 -9.77 -44.10
CA GLU A 157 45.47 -9.74 -43.44
C GLU A 157 46.30 -8.44 -43.24
N ALA A 158 46.60 -8.22 -41.95
CA ALA A 158 47.88 -7.89 -41.32
C ALA A 158 48.69 -6.65 -41.75
N SER A 159 48.92 -5.74 -40.79
CA SER A 159 50.26 -5.31 -40.32
C SER A 159 50.25 -3.91 -39.63
N ASP A 160 50.64 -3.91 -38.36
CA ASP A 160 51.58 -2.98 -37.71
C ASP A 160 51.22 -1.47 -37.52
N ASN A 161 50.76 -1.17 -36.29
CA ASN A 161 51.38 -0.24 -35.33
C ASN A 161 51.60 1.24 -35.69
N SER A 162 50.82 2.13 -35.05
CA SER A 162 51.43 3.23 -34.28
C SER A 162 50.48 3.75 -33.19
N THR A 163 51.02 3.78 -31.99
CA THR A 163 50.43 4.18 -30.72
C THR A 163 50.47 5.71 -30.58
N LYS A 164 49.34 6.35 -30.24
CA LYS A 164 49.32 7.62 -29.50
C LYS A 164 48.26 7.54 -28.40
N ASN A 165 48.75 7.19 -27.22
CA ASN A 165 48.03 7.23 -25.96
C ASN A 165 47.65 8.69 -25.63
N PHE A 166 46.35 8.94 -25.42
CA PHE A 166 45.90 10.02 -24.54
C PHE A 166 45.64 9.40 -23.18
N GLU A 167 46.56 9.64 -22.26
CA GLU A 167 46.50 9.17 -20.89
C GLU A 167 45.58 10.10 -20.08
N VAL A 168 44.42 9.59 -19.69
CA VAL A 168 43.51 10.26 -18.75
C VAL A 168 44.03 10.01 -17.34
N PRO A 169 44.27 11.04 -16.51
CA PRO A 169 44.77 10.84 -15.16
C PRO A 169 43.70 10.15 -14.27
N PRO A 170 44.10 9.24 -13.36
CA PRO A 170 43.14 8.57 -12.49
C PRO A 170 42.54 9.55 -11.46
N PRO A 171 41.29 9.35 -11.03
CA PRO A 171 40.70 10.15 -9.97
C PRO A 171 41.46 9.95 -8.65
N ARG A 172 41.72 11.06 -7.96
CA ARG A 172 42.37 11.12 -6.64
C ARG A 172 41.70 10.14 -5.67
N ALA A 173 42.49 9.19 -5.19
CA ALA A 173 42.17 8.38 -4.01
C ALA A 173 42.00 9.31 -2.79
N LEU A 174 40.78 9.33 -2.22
CA LEU A 174 40.54 9.89 -0.91
C LEU A 174 41.34 9.10 0.12
N GLN A 175 42.28 9.79 0.79
CA GLN A 175 43.11 9.23 1.84
C GLN A 175 42.24 8.75 3.00
N ARG A 176 42.38 7.48 3.37
CA ARG A 176 41.97 6.97 4.67
C ARG A 176 42.85 7.60 5.76
N ARG A 177 42.22 8.18 6.78
CA ARG A 177 42.83 8.49 8.09
C ARG A 177 41.92 7.98 9.22
N PRO A 178 42.49 7.74 10.42
CA PRO A 178 42.30 6.50 11.15
C PRO A 178 41.14 6.54 12.16
N THR A 179 40.70 5.33 12.49
CA THR A 179 39.78 4.96 13.57
C THR A 179 40.27 5.43 14.93
N GLY A 180 39.36 6.02 15.73
CA GLY A 180 39.45 6.08 17.18
C GLY A 180 39.15 7.46 17.78
N ALA A 181 37.90 7.70 18.15
CA ALA A 181 37.55 8.57 19.28
C ALA A 181 36.07 8.39 19.67
N THR A 182 35.88 8.00 20.92
CA THR A 182 34.65 7.87 21.70
C THR A 182 33.79 9.15 21.65
N PRO A 183 32.45 9.08 21.68
CA PRO A 183 31.64 10.28 21.77
C PRO A 183 31.66 10.86 23.19
N VAL A 184 32.26 12.04 23.34
CA VAL A 184 32.12 12.90 24.51
C VAL A 184 30.87 13.76 24.33
N ARG A 185 29.98 13.67 25.31
CA ARG A 185 28.74 14.43 25.46
C ARG A 185 29.06 15.92 25.62
N ALA A 186 28.59 16.75 24.70
CA ALA A 186 28.69 18.21 24.81
C ALA A 186 27.79 18.72 25.95
N GLN A 187 28.43 19.28 26.98
CA GLN A 187 27.80 20.11 28.00
C GLN A 187 27.54 21.50 27.41
N ARG A 188 26.30 21.96 27.48
CA ARG A 188 25.92 23.35 27.17
C ARG A 188 26.14 24.17 28.43
N ALA A 189 26.94 25.23 28.31
CA ALA A 189 27.23 26.19 29.37
C ALA A 189 25.94 26.89 29.83
N LEU A 190 25.87 27.10 31.15
CA LEU A 190 24.84 27.84 31.87
C LEU A 190 25.18 29.33 31.78
N ASP A 191 24.22 30.14 31.33
CA ASP A 191 24.12 31.54 31.72
C ASP A 191 23.37 31.60 33.05
N GLU A 192 23.99 32.21 34.06
CA GLU A 192 23.39 32.56 35.34
C GLU A 192 22.73 33.94 35.21
N ASP A 193 21.41 34.05 35.49
CA ASP A 193 20.83 35.11 36.34
C ASP A 193 19.33 34.90 36.60
N GLU A 194 18.92 35.23 37.83
CA GLU A 194 17.58 35.24 38.48
C GLU A 194 17.06 33.96 39.18
N ALA A 195 17.04 34.02 40.52
CA ALA A 195 16.43 33.05 41.43
C ALA A 195 14.92 33.31 41.66
N PRO A 196 14.10 32.27 41.89
CA PRO A 196 12.66 32.42 42.13
C PRO A 196 12.35 32.85 43.57
N THR A 197 11.55 33.91 43.71
CA THR A 197 11.07 34.45 44.99
C THR A 197 10.21 33.47 45.77
N ALA A 198 10.47 33.34 47.08
CA ALA A 198 9.69 32.53 48.00
C ALA A 198 8.25 33.07 48.18
N ILE A 199 7.28 32.17 48.14
CA ILE A 199 5.85 32.45 48.29
C ILE A 199 5.56 33.18 49.62
N SER A 200 4.87 34.32 49.52
CA SER A 200 4.44 35.16 50.65
C SER A 200 3.64 34.39 51.72
N ALA A 201 3.81 34.76 52.99
CA ALA A 201 3.06 34.19 54.11
C ALA A 201 1.53 34.35 53.96
N ALA A 202 1.07 35.37 53.24
CA ALA A 202 -0.34 35.60 52.96
C ALA A 202 -0.91 34.59 51.94
N GLU A 203 -0.10 34.19 50.94
CA GLU A 203 -0.45 33.19 49.93
C GLU A 203 -0.58 31.78 50.54
N ARG A 204 0.34 31.43 51.45
CA ARG A 204 0.31 30.16 52.21
C ARG A 204 -0.93 30.05 53.12
N ALA A 205 -1.40 31.16 53.67
CA ALA A 205 -2.63 31.19 54.48
C ALA A 205 -3.91 31.01 53.63
N ARG A 206 -3.91 31.48 52.37
CA ARG A 206 -5.01 31.25 51.41
C ARG A 206 -5.06 29.80 50.95
N GLN A 207 -3.94 29.21 50.54
CA GLN A 207 -3.89 27.81 50.10
C GLN A 207 -4.34 26.83 51.20
N ARG A 208 -3.97 27.09 52.47
CA ARG A 208 -4.45 26.29 53.62
C ARG A 208 -5.97 26.32 53.81
N ARG A 209 -6.64 27.41 53.46
CA ARG A 209 -8.11 27.55 53.59
C ARG A 209 -8.86 26.86 52.44
N GLU A 210 -8.28 26.80 51.25
CA GLU A 210 -8.86 26.11 50.10
C GLU A 210 -8.71 24.59 50.19
N LEU A 211 -7.55 24.10 50.62
CA LEU A 211 -7.29 22.66 50.79
C LEU A 211 -8.13 22.03 51.91
N ASN A 212 -8.65 22.81 52.87
CA ASN A 212 -9.49 22.28 53.96
C ASN A 212 -10.95 21.99 53.54
N LYS A 213 -11.34 22.36 52.30
CA LYS A 213 -12.70 22.18 51.77
C LYS A 213 -12.92 20.86 51.03
N SER A 214 -11.87 20.14 50.63
CA SER A 214 -11.98 18.84 49.92
C SER A 214 -11.43 17.69 50.76
N GLY A 215 -12.01 16.49 50.61
CA GLY A 215 -11.53 15.28 51.29
C GLY A 215 -10.07 14.95 50.97
N ALA A 216 -9.63 15.21 49.74
CA ALA A 216 -8.24 15.03 49.31
C ALA A 216 -7.29 16.07 49.95
N GLY A 217 -7.72 17.32 50.14
CA GLY A 217 -6.89 18.36 50.74
C GLY A 217 -6.71 18.23 52.26
N LYS A 218 -7.66 17.61 52.97
CA LYS A 218 -7.48 17.19 54.38
C LYS A 218 -6.41 16.12 54.53
N LEU A 219 -6.36 15.16 53.60
CA LEU A 219 -5.35 14.10 53.59
C LEU A 219 -3.95 14.69 53.33
N GLN A 220 -3.86 15.64 52.40
CA GLN A 220 -2.60 16.33 52.07
C GLN A 220 -2.05 17.16 53.24
N LEU A 221 -2.91 17.77 54.05
CA LEU A 221 -2.50 18.47 55.28
C LEU A 221 -2.02 17.51 56.36
N MET A 222 -2.74 16.39 56.60
CA MET A 222 -2.29 15.36 57.55
C MET A 222 -0.90 14.81 57.23
N PHE A 223 -0.61 14.57 55.94
CA PHE A 223 0.70 14.08 55.49
C PHE A 223 1.84 15.09 55.69
N SER A 224 1.53 16.40 55.63
CA SER A 224 2.53 17.45 55.74
C SER A 224 3.06 17.64 57.16
N ASP A 225 2.23 17.35 58.17
CA ASP A 225 2.51 17.54 59.59
C ASP A 225 3.21 16.33 60.26
N LEU A 226 3.45 15.23 59.53
CA LEU A 226 4.21 14.10 60.08
C LEU A 226 5.69 14.48 60.30
N PRO A 227 6.28 14.11 61.46
CA PRO A 227 7.72 14.21 61.69
C PRO A 227 8.49 13.32 60.69
N LEU A 228 9.76 13.65 60.43
CA LEU A 228 10.58 13.02 59.38
C LEU A 228 10.56 11.48 59.43
N ALA A 229 10.56 10.88 60.62
CA ALA A 229 10.44 9.44 60.82
C ALA A 229 9.09 8.86 60.37
N GLY A 230 7.98 9.59 60.57
CA GLY A 230 6.65 9.20 60.12
C GLY A 230 6.48 9.31 58.61
N LYS A 231 7.13 10.30 57.96
CA LYS A 231 7.16 10.43 56.50
C LYS A 231 7.90 9.26 55.85
N ILE A 232 8.95 8.74 56.50
CA ILE A 232 9.68 7.56 56.03
C ILE A 232 8.81 6.31 56.15
N VAL A 233 8.11 6.10 57.27
CA VAL A 233 7.24 4.92 57.48
C VAL A 233 6.05 4.89 56.53
N VAL A 234 5.38 6.03 56.32
CA VAL A 234 4.26 6.08 55.37
C VAL A 234 4.76 6.05 53.93
N GLY A 235 5.94 6.62 53.66
CA GLY A 235 6.63 6.49 52.39
C GLY A 235 6.96 5.03 52.05
N THR A 236 7.49 4.24 53.00
CA THR A 236 7.79 2.82 52.77
C THR A 236 6.53 1.97 52.66
N LEU A 237 5.48 2.25 53.44
CA LEU A 237 4.18 1.58 53.30
C LEU A 237 3.49 1.92 51.98
N ALA A 238 3.51 3.18 51.54
CA ALA A 238 2.96 3.59 50.25
C ALA A 238 3.78 3.02 49.09
N THR A 239 5.11 2.94 49.21
CA THR A 239 5.97 2.33 48.19
C THR A 239 5.78 0.81 48.16
N ALA A 240 5.57 0.14 49.29
CA ALA A 240 5.24 -1.29 49.34
C ALA A 240 3.83 -1.58 48.82
N LEU A 241 2.87 -0.67 49.02
CA LEU A 241 1.50 -0.80 48.52
C LEU A 241 1.42 -0.48 47.02
N VAL A 242 2.24 0.46 46.52
CA VAL A 242 2.44 0.71 45.08
C VAL A 242 3.24 -0.42 44.43
N LEU A 243 4.29 -0.96 45.05
CA LEU A 243 5.02 -2.13 44.51
C LEU A 243 4.17 -3.42 44.58
N GLY A 244 3.32 -3.57 45.59
CA GLY A 244 2.38 -4.68 45.71
C GLY A 244 1.19 -4.59 44.74
N SER A 245 0.70 -3.37 44.48
CA SER A 245 -0.36 -3.14 43.48
C SER A 245 0.17 -3.09 42.05
N VAL A 246 1.36 -2.55 41.80
CA VAL A 246 2.06 -2.64 40.50
C VAL A 246 2.51 -4.08 40.27
N GLY A 247 2.97 -4.82 41.28
CA GLY A 247 3.28 -6.25 41.17
C GLY A 247 2.04 -7.11 40.95
N GLY A 248 0.91 -6.78 41.58
CA GLY A 248 -0.39 -7.45 41.38
C GLY A 248 -1.06 -7.10 40.06
N ILE A 249 -0.92 -5.85 39.59
CA ILE A 249 -1.39 -5.39 38.28
C ILE A 249 -0.47 -5.93 37.18
N ILE A 250 0.85 -6.00 37.38
CA ILE A 250 1.76 -6.71 36.47
C ILE A 250 1.47 -8.20 36.50
N TYR A 251 1.17 -8.84 37.63
CA TYR A 251 0.79 -10.26 37.66
C TYR A 251 -0.59 -10.54 37.03
N ALA A 252 -1.52 -9.57 37.08
CA ALA A 252 -2.82 -9.64 36.39
C ALA A 252 -2.77 -9.17 34.92
N LEU A 253 -1.72 -8.43 34.52
CA LEU A 253 -1.44 -7.97 33.15
C LEU A 253 -0.32 -8.76 32.46
N ILE A 254 0.35 -9.69 33.16
CA ILE A 254 1.03 -10.82 32.51
C ILE A 254 -0.10 -11.55 31.80
N PRO A 255 -0.11 -11.61 30.47
CA PRO A 255 -1.13 -12.36 29.77
C PRO A 255 -1.06 -13.79 30.31
N LYS A 256 -2.10 -14.21 31.06
CA LYS A 256 -2.42 -15.64 31.11
C LYS A 256 -2.42 -16.05 29.66
N LYS A 257 -1.55 -16.98 29.32
CA LYS A 257 -1.45 -17.61 28.02
C LYS A 257 -2.82 -18.26 27.78
N VAL A 258 -3.77 -17.44 27.32
CA VAL A 258 -4.91 -17.90 26.57
C VAL A 258 -4.24 -18.47 25.35
N GLU A 259 -4.01 -19.77 25.38
CA GLU A 259 -3.91 -20.54 24.17
C GLU A 259 -5.25 -20.33 23.46
N ARG A 260 -5.38 -19.19 22.77
CA ARG A 260 -6.12 -19.16 21.52
C ARG A 260 -5.37 -20.16 20.67
N ARG A 261 -5.85 -21.39 20.75
CA ARG A 261 -5.65 -22.41 19.75
C ARG A 261 -6.25 -21.83 18.48
N ALA A 262 -5.48 -20.96 17.82
CA ALA A 262 -5.63 -20.72 16.40
C ALA A 262 -5.57 -22.11 15.81
N GLU A 263 -6.74 -22.60 15.44
CA GLU A 263 -6.89 -23.89 14.85
C GLU A 263 -5.98 -23.92 13.63
N THR A 264 -5.02 -24.83 13.71
CA THR A 264 -3.96 -25.01 12.77
C THR A 264 -4.56 -25.23 11.37
N LEU A 265 -4.44 -24.22 10.50
CA LEU A 265 -4.32 -24.50 9.06
C LEU A 265 -2.91 -25.10 8.93
N GLU A 266 -2.86 -26.43 9.02
CA GLU A 266 -1.61 -27.17 8.83
C GLU A 266 -1.14 -27.00 7.38
N LEU A 267 -0.28 -26.01 7.19
CA LEU A 267 0.63 -25.91 6.06
C LEU A 267 2.04 -25.98 6.62
N ARG A 268 2.63 -27.19 6.61
CA ARG A 268 4.08 -27.43 6.70
C ARG A 268 4.41 -28.61 5.78
N PRO A 269 5.47 -28.52 4.95
CA PRO A 269 6.81 -28.12 5.39
C PRO A 269 7.46 -26.96 4.61
N ASN A 270 8.35 -26.23 5.32
CA ASN A 270 9.38 -25.27 4.86
C ASN A 270 9.08 -23.77 4.70
N SER A 271 8.41 -23.17 5.67
CA SER A 271 8.87 -21.93 6.37
C SER A 271 7.84 -21.56 7.44
N GLU A 272 8.27 -21.09 8.61
CA GLU A 272 7.35 -20.49 9.56
C GLU A 272 6.87 -19.16 8.97
N ALA A 273 5.55 -18.99 8.81
CA ALA A 273 5.01 -17.74 8.31
C ALA A 273 5.54 -16.55 9.13
N ILE A 274 6.06 -15.52 8.46
CA ILE A 274 6.54 -14.30 9.12
C ILE A 274 5.31 -13.50 9.54
N ARG A 275 4.86 -13.74 10.77
CA ARG A 275 3.62 -13.16 11.33
C ARG A 275 3.73 -11.67 11.64
N GLU A 276 4.95 -11.15 11.78
CA GLU A 276 5.20 -9.76 12.15
C GLU A 276 6.33 -9.16 11.31
N SER A 277 6.09 -9.05 10.01
CA SER A 277 6.85 -8.11 9.20
C SER A 277 6.20 -6.74 9.34
N TYR A 278 6.59 -6.00 10.37
CA TYR A 278 6.52 -4.55 10.31
C TYR A 278 7.86 -4.10 9.74
N GLY A 279 7.97 -2.89 9.20
CA GLY A 279 9.23 -2.40 8.62
C GLY A 279 10.46 -2.37 9.54
N ALA A 280 10.34 -2.91 10.77
CA ALA A 280 11.32 -3.06 11.83
C ALA A 280 11.12 -4.35 12.69
N GLY A 281 10.51 -5.41 12.14
CA GLY A 281 10.32 -6.69 12.86
C GLY A 281 11.56 -7.59 12.83
N ASP A 282 11.67 -8.54 13.77
CA ASP A 282 12.85 -9.42 13.96
C ASP A 282 13.25 -10.26 12.72
N ASN A 283 12.39 -10.36 11.70
CA ASN A 283 12.61 -11.14 10.48
C ASN A 283 12.60 -10.26 9.21
N VAL A 284 12.85 -8.95 9.36
CA VAL A 284 12.91 -8.00 8.24
C VAL A 284 14.27 -7.34 8.21
N ASP A 285 15.05 -7.64 7.19
CA ASP A 285 16.28 -6.92 6.91
C ASP A 285 15.95 -5.68 6.07
N PHE A 286 16.66 -4.57 6.29
CA PHE A 286 16.57 -3.41 5.40
C PHE A 286 17.86 -2.59 5.43
N GLU A 287 18.40 -2.29 4.25
CA GLU A 287 19.52 -1.36 4.12
C GLU A 287 19.04 0.10 4.07
N ARG A 288 17.84 0.33 3.51
CA ARG A 288 17.23 1.64 3.34
C ARG A 288 15.82 1.70 3.93
N PRO A 289 15.34 2.85 4.43
CA PRO A 289 14.01 2.97 5.05
C PRO A 289 12.86 2.66 4.07
N ASP A 290 13.07 2.93 2.79
CA ASP A 290 12.22 2.67 1.63
C ASP A 290 12.33 1.24 1.09
N MET A 291 13.03 0.33 1.78
CA MET A 291 13.20 -1.05 1.35
C MET A 291 12.91 -2.04 2.50
N LYS A 292 12.41 -3.23 2.17
CA LYS A 292 12.30 -4.40 3.06
C LYS A 292 12.77 -5.65 2.35
N SER A 293 13.74 -6.37 2.91
CA SER A 293 14.23 -7.64 2.38
C SER A 293 13.97 -8.81 3.33
N PHE A 294 13.69 -9.96 2.75
CA PHE A 294 13.35 -11.21 3.42
C PHE A 294 14.14 -12.33 2.78
N VAL A 295 14.89 -13.07 3.58
CA VAL A 295 15.66 -14.20 3.08
C VAL A 295 14.97 -15.50 3.47
N PHE A 296 14.84 -16.40 2.50
CA PHE A 296 14.35 -17.75 2.74
C PHE A 296 15.19 -18.77 1.98
N SER A 297 15.23 -20.01 2.47
CA SER A 297 15.90 -21.12 1.82
C SER A 297 14.98 -22.33 1.83
N TYR A 298 15.05 -23.14 0.78
CA TYR A 298 14.28 -24.38 0.70
C TYR A 298 15.11 -25.50 0.08
N GLN A 299 14.70 -26.73 0.35
CA GLN A 299 15.20 -27.93 -0.31
C GLN A 299 14.03 -28.64 -0.97
N SER A 300 14.23 -29.10 -2.20
CA SER A 300 13.27 -29.90 -2.92
C SER A 300 14.00 -30.87 -3.85
N PRO A 301 13.51 -32.12 -3.98
CA PRO A 301 14.04 -33.08 -4.95
C PRO A 301 13.59 -32.77 -6.40
N THR A 302 12.60 -31.89 -6.58
CA THR A 302 12.06 -31.52 -7.89
C THR A 302 12.06 -30.00 -8.08
N SER A 303 11.92 -29.55 -9.32
CA SER A 303 11.60 -28.15 -9.60
C SER A 303 10.32 -27.75 -8.85
N ILE A 304 10.26 -26.51 -8.37
CA ILE A 304 9.12 -26.01 -7.61
C ILE A 304 8.68 -24.68 -8.18
N VAL A 305 7.41 -24.33 -8.02
CA VAL A 305 6.93 -22.95 -8.16
C VAL A 305 6.69 -22.42 -6.76
N GLY A 306 7.22 -21.24 -6.46
CA GLY A 306 6.90 -20.55 -5.20
C GLY A 306 5.68 -19.67 -5.40
N VAL A 307 4.83 -19.55 -4.39
CA VAL A 307 3.79 -18.52 -4.31
C VAL A 307 4.08 -17.68 -3.09
N LEU A 308 4.43 -16.42 -3.31
CA LEU A 308 4.56 -15.42 -2.28
C LEU A 308 3.17 -14.96 -1.86
N HIS A 309 2.86 -15.12 -0.58
CA HIS A 309 1.69 -14.57 0.07
C HIS A 309 2.10 -13.40 0.94
N TYR A 310 1.35 -12.31 0.88
CA TYR A 310 1.60 -11.12 1.69
C TYR A 310 0.34 -10.27 1.82
N GLN A 311 0.37 -9.32 2.76
CA GLN A 311 -0.58 -8.22 2.85
C GLN A 311 0.19 -6.90 2.75
N ALA A 312 -0.48 -5.86 2.26
CA ALA A 312 0.13 -4.54 2.11
C ALA A 312 -0.92 -3.45 2.39
N SER A 313 -0.45 -2.30 2.86
CA SER A 313 -1.26 -1.11 3.05
C SER A 313 -0.42 0.12 2.88
N ASP A 314 -1.12 1.23 2.65
CA ASP A 314 -0.54 2.51 2.37
C ASP A 314 0.45 2.33 1.21
N CYS A 315 -0.02 1.68 0.14
CA CYS A 315 0.70 1.53 -1.12
C CYS A 315 -0.13 2.16 -2.25
N SER A 316 0.45 3.08 -2.99
CA SER A 316 -0.12 3.62 -4.22
C SER A 316 0.27 2.78 -5.43
N LYS A 317 -0.39 3.06 -6.56
CA LYS A 317 -0.17 2.33 -7.79
C LYS A 317 1.29 2.44 -8.25
N ASP A 318 1.88 1.29 -8.56
CA ASP A 318 3.27 1.14 -9.04
C ASP A 318 4.33 1.70 -8.07
N GLU A 319 3.99 1.90 -6.79
CA GLU A 319 4.87 2.52 -5.79
C GLU A 319 5.95 1.54 -5.30
N VAL A 320 5.55 0.32 -4.97
CA VAL A 320 6.43 -0.69 -4.36
C VAL A 320 6.68 -1.83 -5.36
N ALA A 321 7.93 -2.00 -5.75
CA ALA A 321 8.38 -3.11 -6.58
C ALA A 321 8.65 -4.35 -5.71
N ILE A 322 8.32 -5.54 -6.23
CA ILE A 322 8.63 -6.83 -5.62
C ILE A 322 9.72 -7.47 -6.47
N GLU A 323 10.85 -7.80 -5.87
CA GLU A 323 12.00 -8.41 -6.52
C GLU A 323 12.34 -9.75 -5.87
N LEU A 324 12.83 -10.69 -6.68
CA LEU A 324 13.38 -11.95 -6.24
C LEU A 324 14.80 -12.07 -6.78
N ASN A 325 15.77 -12.24 -5.88
CA ASN A 325 17.19 -12.39 -6.23
C ASN A 325 17.71 -11.27 -7.15
N GLY A 326 17.22 -10.04 -6.94
CA GLY A 326 17.57 -8.84 -7.72
C GLY A 326 16.83 -8.69 -9.06
N GLN A 327 15.83 -9.52 -9.35
CA GLN A 327 14.99 -9.39 -10.54
C GLN A 327 13.56 -8.98 -10.16
N GLN A 328 13.05 -7.89 -10.74
CA GLN A 328 11.68 -7.44 -10.52
C GLN A 328 10.65 -8.44 -11.07
N LEU A 329 9.69 -8.80 -10.21
CA LEU A 329 8.61 -9.75 -10.48
C LEU A 329 7.27 -9.06 -10.71
N ALA A 330 6.93 -8.10 -9.83
CA ALA A 330 5.62 -7.47 -9.80
C ALA A 330 5.71 -6.09 -9.11
N THR A 331 4.59 -5.37 -9.10
CA THR A 331 4.36 -4.22 -8.22
C THR A 331 3.24 -4.55 -7.23
N VAL A 332 3.34 -4.01 -6.02
CA VAL A 332 2.26 -4.11 -5.03
C VAL A 332 1.03 -3.36 -5.57
N PRO A 333 -0.15 -4.01 -5.65
CA PRO A 333 -1.37 -3.33 -6.07
C PRO A 333 -1.74 -2.16 -5.14
N PRO A 334 -2.38 -1.10 -5.66
CA PRO A 334 -2.83 0.00 -4.82
C PRO A 334 -3.88 -0.43 -3.81
N ASP A 335 -3.95 0.34 -2.73
CA ASP A 335 -4.95 0.19 -1.66
C ASP A 335 -6.40 0.28 -2.19
N THR A 336 -7.27 -0.54 -1.61
CA THR A 336 -8.73 -0.53 -1.83
C THR A 336 -9.46 -0.27 -0.50
N MET A 337 -10.79 -0.29 -0.46
CA MET A 337 -11.52 -0.08 0.80
C MET A 337 -11.35 -1.22 1.82
N GLU A 338 -10.82 -2.38 1.42
CA GLU A 338 -10.69 -3.61 2.23
C GLU A 338 -9.23 -4.00 2.49
N VAL A 339 -8.36 -3.02 2.74
CA VAL A 339 -6.89 -3.22 2.81
C VAL A 339 -6.44 -4.14 3.95
N ALA A 340 -7.05 -4.08 5.12
CA ALA A 340 -6.57 -4.81 6.30
C ALA A 340 -6.70 -6.34 6.21
N THR A 341 -7.68 -6.84 5.44
CA THR A 341 -7.99 -8.28 5.32
C THR A 341 -7.60 -8.87 3.96
N ARG A 342 -7.15 -8.03 3.01
CA ARG A 342 -6.78 -8.48 1.66
C ARG A 342 -5.44 -9.22 1.70
N GLN A 343 -5.47 -10.48 1.30
CA GLN A 343 -4.27 -11.28 1.05
C GLN A 343 -3.93 -11.25 -0.45
N LEU A 344 -2.68 -10.93 -0.74
CA LEU A 344 -2.12 -10.81 -2.07
C LEU A 344 -1.20 -12.00 -2.37
N GLU A 345 -1.14 -12.38 -3.64
CA GLU A 345 -0.34 -13.51 -4.12
C GLU A 345 0.51 -13.07 -5.32
N VAL A 346 1.79 -13.44 -5.34
CA VAL A 346 2.70 -13.28 -6.47
C VAL A 346 3.43 -14.60 -6.70
N VAL A 347 3.52 -15.06 -7.95
CA VAL A 347 4.30 -16.25 -8.26
C VAL A 347 5.78 -15.94 -8.34
N LEU A 348 6.55 -16.81 -7.70
CA LEU A 348 7.99 -16.88 -7.75
C LEU A 348 8.36 -17.98 -8.76
N PRO A 349 8.84 -17.61 -9.95
CA PRO A 349 9.11 -18.57 -11.02
C PRO A 349 10.27 -19.50 -10.65
N SER A 350 10.15 -20.77 -11.03
CA SER A 350 11.16 -21.80 -10.76
C SER A 350 12.55 -21.41 -11.27
N SER A 351 12.61 -20.64 -12.36
CA SER A 351 13.86 -20.20 -13.00
C SER A 351 14.65 -19.17 -12.18
N GLN A 352 14.00 -18.46 -11.26
CA GLN A 352 14.65 -17.48 -10.39
C GLN A 352 14.94 -18.02 -8.99
N LEU A 353 14.33 -19.16 -8.61
CA LEU A 353 14.50 -19.76 -7.30
C LEU A 353 15.75 -20.65 -7.24
N ARG A 354 16.54 -20.48 -6.18
CA ARG A 354 17.78 -21.22 -5.93
C ARG A 354 17.52 -22.32 -4.91
N ILE A 355 17.68 -23.58 -5.33
CA ILE A 355 17.46 -24.75 -4.48
C ILE A 355 18.68 -24.93 -3.57
N GLY A 356 18.47 -25.09 -2.26
CA GLY A 356 19.55 -25.32 -1.29
C GLY A 356 20.38 -24.09 -0.95
N GLU A 357 20.03 -22.92 -1.50
CA GLU A 357 20.68 -21.63 -1.26
C GLU A 357 19.69 -20.61 -0.69
N ALA A 358 20.23 -19.48 -0.23
CA ALA A 358 19.44 -18.34 0.19
C ALA A 358 18.80 -17.67 -1.04
N ASN A 359 17.50 -17.41 -0.95
CA ASN A 359 16.72 -16.60 -1.86
C ASN A 359 16.33 -15.31 -1.15
N GLU A 360 16.56 -14.18 -1.81
CA GLU A 360 16.26 -12.87 -1.28
C GLU A 360 15.01 -12.30 -1.97
N LEU A 361 13.99 -12.00 -1.19
CA LEU A 361 12.79 -11.30 -1.62
C LEU A 361 12.88 -9.86 -1.14
N VAL A 362 12.72 -8.89 -2.04
CA VAL A 362 12.80 -7.46 -1.73
C VAL A 362 11.49 -6.77 -2.10
N PHE A 363 10.98 -5.95 -1.19
CA PHE A 363 9.99 -4.93 -1.46
C PHE A 363 10.72 -3.57 -1.49
N ASP A 364 10.90 -3.00 -2.67
CA ASP A 364 11.58 -1.72 -2.87
C ASP A 364 10.56 -0.63 -3.19
N ASN A 365 10.40 0.35 -2.30
CA ASN A 365 9.54 1.50 -2.51
C ASN A 365 10.27 2.56 -3.35
N VAL A 366 10.41 2.25 -4.63
CA VAL A 366 11.12 3.05 -5.64
C VAL A 366 10.55 4.46 -5.81
N ASN A 367 9.27 4.64 -5.49
CA ASN A 367 8.56 5.91 -5.64
C ASN A 367 8.36 6.65 -4.30
N ASN A 368 8.97 6.20 -3.19
CA ASN A 368 8.93 6.89 -1.89
C ASN A 368 10.31 6.92 -1.15
N PRO A 369 11.38 7.45 -1.77
CA PRO A 369 12.60 7.75 -1.04
C PRO A 369 12.37 9.00 -0.17
N PRO A 370 13.05 9.20 0.97
CA PRO A 370 13.27 8.34 2.14
C PRO A 370 12.06 8.35 3.12
N GLY A 371 11.04 7.51 2.88
CA GLY A 371 10.04 7.16 3.92
C GLY A 371 9.16 8.29 4.45
N ASP A 372 9.01 9.39 3.71
CA ASP A 372 8.15 10.53 4.07
C ASP A 372 6.68 10.11 4.20
N ASP A 373 6.23 9.18 3.36
CA ASP A 373 4.89 8.57 3.44
C ASP A 373 4.94 7.17 4.09
N PRO A 374 3.99 6.81 4.98
CA PRO A 374 3.95 5.47 5.56
C PRO A 374 3.55 4.44 4.49
N TRP A 375 4.19 3.27 4.56
CA TRP A 375 3.87 2.08 3.78
C TRP A 375 4.24 0.84 4.60
N ARG A 376 3.57 -0.29 4.36
CA ARG A 376 3.91 -1.55 5.03
C ARG A 376 3.52 -2.78 4.23
N VAL A 377 4.25 -3.86 4.49
CA VAL A 377 3.98 -5.22 4.02
C VAL A 377 4.10 -6.19 5.20
N TRP A 378 3.10 -7.04 5.41
CA TRP A 378 3.02 -7.96 6.57
C TRP A 378 2.41 -9.31 6.21
N ASN A 379 2.41 -10.25 7.17
CA ASN A 379 1.94 -11.63 6.99
C ASN A 379 2.56 -12.26 5.74
N ILE A 380 3.89 -12.34 5.70
CA ILE A 380 4.62 -12.78 4.52
C ILE A 380 5.01 -14.25 4.67
N TRP A 381 4.68 -15.07 3.67
CA TRP A 381 5.18 -16.45 3.59
C TRP A 381 5.28 -16.91 2.15
N VAL A 382 6.16 -17.88 1.92
CA VAL A 382 6.32 -18.52 0.61
C VAL A 382 5.76 -19.93 0.68
N GLU A 383 4.75 -20.20 -0.12
CA GLU A 383 4.25 -21.54 -0.38
C GLU A 383 5.11 -22.19 -1.46
N ILE A 384 5.74 -23.32 -1.16
CA ILE A 384 6.58 -24.06 -2.10
C ILE A 384 5.76 -25.20 -2.70
N ILE A 385 5.47 -25.12 -3.99
CA ILE A 385 4.64 -26.09 -4.71
C ILE A 385 5.56 -26.97 -5.57
N PRO A 386 5.77 -28.25 -5.22
CA PRO A 386 6.60 -29.13 -6.01
C PRO A 386 5.94 -29.40 -7.36
N ILE A 387 6.70 -29.19 -8.42
CA ILE A 387 6.28 -29.51 -9.77
C ILE A 387 6.61 -30.98 -10.03
N PRO A 388 5.66 -31.78 -10.55
CA PRO A 388 5.93 -33.17 -10.88
C PRO A 388 7.05 -33.27 -11.93
N GLN A 389 7.91 -34.27 -11.80
CA GLN A 389 8.95 -34.53 -12.81
C GLN A 389 8.30 -35.10 -14.07
N MET A 390 8.19 -34.28 -15.11
CA MET A 390 7.64 -34.65 -16.42
C MET A 390 8.31 -33.83 -17.52
N SER A 391 8.17 -34.27 -18.77
CA SER A 391 8.68 -33.51 -19.92
C SER A 391 7.89 -32.21 -20.12
N ALA A 392 8.48 -31.22 -20.78
CA ALA A 392 7.80 -29.97 -21.10
C ALA A 392 6.53 -30.19 -21.94
N GLU A 393 6.58 -31.15 -22.88
CA GLU A 393 5.44 -31.55 -23.71
C GLU A 393 4.30 -32.13 -22.87
N GLU A 394 4.63 -33.04 -21.95
CA GLU A 394 3.66 -33.66 -21.05
C GLU A 394 3.04 -32.63 -20.08
N THR A 395 3.85 -31.71 -19.57
CA THR A 395 3.39 -30.61 -18.71
C THR A 395 2.39 -29.73 -19.44
N THR A 396 2.73 -29.33 -20.67
CA THR A 396 1.88 -28.49 -21.51
C THR A 396 0.59 -29.20 -21.87
N ARG A 397 0.65 -30.49 -22.22
CA ARG A 397 -0.53 -31.32 -22.50
C ARG A 397 -1.46 -31.39 -21.29
N ARG A 398 -0.92 -31.71 -20.11
CA ARG A 398 -1.69 -31.77 -18.86
C ARG A 398 -2.30 -30.41 -18.50
N ALA A 399 -1.55 -29.33 -18.62
CA ALA A 399 -2.06 -27.98 -18.37
C ALA A 399 -3.22 -27.62 -19.32
N LYS A 400 -3.15 -28.00 -20.60
CA LYS A 400 -4.28 -27.82 -21.54
C LYS A 400 -5.52 -28.60 -21.13
N GLU A 401 -5.37 -29.86 -20.73
CA GLU A 401 -6.47 -30.68 -20.22
C GLU A 401 -7.11 -30.07 -18.96
N ASP A 402 -6.28 -29.53 -18.07
CA ASP A 402 -6.71 -28.80 -16.87
C ASP A 402 -7.49 -27.53 -17.24
N LEU A 403 -7.01 -26.74 -18.21
CA LEU A 403 -7.68 -25.54 -18.69
C LEU A 403 -9.06 -25.84 -19.31
N GLU A 404 -9.16 -26.91 -20.10
CA GLU A 404 -10.43 -27.33 -20.68
C GLU A 404 -11.42 -27.78 -19.60
N ARG A 405 -10.95 -28.54 -18.59
CA ARG A 405 -11.78 -28.93 -17.44
C ARG A 405 -12.24 -27.71 -16.65
N ALA A 406 -11.35 -26.76 -16.41
CA ALA A 406 -11.64 -25.51 -15.72
C ALA A 406 -12.71 -24.69 -16.45
N SER A 407 -12.61 -24.60 -17.79
CA SER A 407 -13.59 -23.89 -18.63
C SER A 407 -14.98 -24.52 -18.54
N ARG A 408 -15.07 -25.85 -18.67
CA ARG A 408 -16.36 -26.55 -18.53
C ARG A 408 -16.99 -26.35 -17.15
N GLN A 409 -16.19 -26.34 -16.09
CA GLN A 409 -16.68 -26.04 -14.74
C GLN A 409 -17.17 -24.59 -14.60
N TYR A 410 -16.47 -23.64 -15.22
CA TYR A 410 -16.87 -22.23 -15.23
C TYR A 410 -18.19 -22.00 -15.96
N GLU A 411 -18.39 -22.67 -17.10
CA GLU A 411 -19.64 -22.64 -17.85
C GLU A 411 -20.81 -23.18 -17.02
N LEU A 412 -20.54 -24.19 -16.19
CA LEU A 412 -21.51 -24.82 -15.29
C LEU A 412 -21.50 -24.23 -13.87
N ARG A 413 -20.94 -23.03 -13.67
CA ARG A 413 -20.75 -22.43 -12.33
C ARG A 413 -22.05 -22.19 -11.54
N ASP A 414 -23.16 -22.04 -12.26
CA ASP A 414 -24.49 -21.81 -11.67
C ASP A 414 -25.25 -23.12 -11.38
N VAL A 415 -24.74 -24.25 -11.87
CA VAL A 415 -25.37 -25.57 -11.68
C VAL A 415 -24.86 -26.23 -10.40
N GLY A 416 -23.55 -26.22 -10.18
CA GLY A 416 -22.92 -26.79 -9.00
C GLY A 416 -22.35 -25.71 -8.10
N ALA A 417 -22.75 -25.69 -6.83
CA ALA A 417 -22.27 -24.73 -5.83
C ALA A 417 -20.73 -24.58 -5.79
N MET A 418 -20.01 -25.70 -5.99
CA MET A 418 -18.55 -25.78 -5.96
C MET A 418 -17.88 -25.53 -7.32
N ASN A 419 -18.63 -25.50 -8.43
CA ASN A 419 -18.06 -25.46 -9.78
C ASN A 419 -17.23 -24.19 -10.01
N LEU A 420 -17.67 -23.06 -9.49
CA LEU A 420 -16.92 -21.80 -9.57
C LEU A 420 -15.55 -21.91 -8.90
N PHE A 421 -15.53 -22.44 -7.66
CA PHE A 421 -14.29 -22.58 -6.90
C PHE A 421 -13.34 -23.59 -7.55
N ARG A 422 -13.87 -24.75 -7.98
CA ARG A 422 -13.08 -25.77 -8.68
C ARG A 422 -12.51 -25.26 -10.00
N SER A 423 -13.27 -24.47 -10.74
CA SER A 423 -12.79 -23.83 -11.95
C SER A 423 -11.59 -22.93 -11.66
N TRP A 424 -11.72 -22.04 -10.67
CA TRP A 424 -10.61 -21.19 -10.23
C TRP A 424 -9.37 -21.98 -9.82
N LYS A 425 -9.56 -23.02 -8.99
CA LYS A 425 -8.47 -23.90 -8.53
C LYS A 425 -7.79 -24.58 -9.72
N GLN A 426 -8.56 -25.09 -10.67
CA GLN A 426 -8.02 -25.78 -11.84
C GLN A 426 -7.28 -24.84 -12.79
N TYR A 427 -7.76 -23.59 -12.97
CA TYR A 427 -7.02 -22.54 -13.68
C TYR A 427 -5.70 -22.20 -12.98
N ARG A 428 -5.70 -22.11 -11.65
CA ARG A 428 -4.49 -21.90 -10.83
C ARG A 428 -3.50 -23.04 -11.01
N ASP A 429 -3.94 -24.29 -10.91
CA ASP A 429 -3.08 -25.47 -11.05
C ASP A 429 -2.46 -25.55 -12.46
N ALA A 430 -3.26 -25.28 -13.50
CA ALA A 430 -2.76 -25.22 -14.88
C ALA A 430 -1.72 -24.12 -15.05
N TRP A 431 -1.98 -22.93 -14.51
CA TRP A 431 -1.02 -21.83 -14.53
C TRP A 431 0.30 -22.19 -13.86
N LEU A 432 0.27 -22.80 -12.68
CA LEU A 432 1.47 -23.24 -11.96
C LEU A 432 2.28 -24.26 -12.77
N LEU A 433 1.61 -25.19 -13.45
CA LEU A 433 2.30 -26.12 -14.36
C LEU A 433 2.95 -25.41 -15.55
N LEU A 434 2.25 -24.44 -16.15
CA LEU A 434 2.75 -23.66 -17.30
C LEU A 434 3.92 -22.74 -16.95
N GLU A 435 3.94 -22.16 -15.75
CA GLU A 435 5.09 -21.35 -15.29
C GLU A 435 6.35 -22.20 -15.11
N ALA A 436 6.19 -23.50 -14.86
CA ALA A 436 7.29 -24.43 -14.73
C ALA A 436 7.81 -24.96 -16.08
N THR A 437 7.10 -24.73 -17.20
CA THR A 437 7.60 -25.16 -18.52
C THR A 437 8.64 -24.19 -19.06
N PRO A 438 9.72 -24.66 -19.73
CA PRO A 438 10.73 -23.76 -20.28
C PRO A 438 10.20 -22.77 -21.33
N ASP A 439 9.22 -23.21 -22.13
CA ASP A 439 8.64 -22.48 -23.25
C ASP A 439 7.62 -21.42 -22.83
N ARG A 440 6.99 -21.56 -21.66
CA ARG A 440 6.03 -20.61 -21.06
C ARG A 440 5.03 -20.07 -22.10
N PRO A 441 4.14 -20.91 -22.65
CA PRO A 441 3.25 -20.52 -23.74
C PRO A 441 2.33 -19.37 -23.31
N ALA A 442 2.60 -18.18 -23.85
CA ALA A 442 2.02 -16.91 -23.39
C ALA A 442 0.49 -16.91 -23.42
N ASP A 443 -0.12 -17.47 -24.47
CA ASP A 443 -1.57 -17.52 -24.64
C ASP A 443 -2.26 -18.32 -23.51
N LEU A 444 -1.66 -19.44 -23.09
CA LEU A 444 -2.23 -20.29 -22.04
C LEU A 444 -2.02 -19.67 -20.64
N LEU A 445 -0.87 -19.02 -20.43
CA LEU A 445 -0.61 -18.26 -19.21
C LEU A 445 -1.60 -17.11 -19.07
N GLU A 446 -1.82 -16.34 -20.14
CA GLU A 446 -2.74 -15.21 -20.13
C GLU A 446 -4.20 -15.65 -19.98
N LEU A 447 -4.59 -16.76 -20.63
CA LEU A 447 -5.92 -17.35 -20.43
C LEU A 447 -6.16 -17.71 -18.96
N SER A 448 -5.21 -18.42 -18.35
CA SER A 448 -5.32 -18.84 -16.94
C SER A 448 -5.41 -17.64 -16.01
N ARG A 449 -4.52 -16.65 -16.18
CA ARG A 449 -4.47 -15.43 -15.37
C ARG A 449 -5.75 -14.60 -15.50
N THR A 450 -6.24 -14.42 -16.73
CA THR A 450 -7.46 -13.67 -17.00
C THR A 450 -8.66 -14.32 -16.35
N ARG A 451 -8.84 -15.63 -16.52
CA ARG A 451 -9.96 -16.37 -15.90
C ARG A 451 -9.89 -16.35 -14.38
N MET A 452 -8.72 -16.51 -13.78
CA MET A 452 -8.58 -16.36 -12.33
C MET A 452 -8.97 -14.95 -11.84
N ARG A 453 -8.57 -13.90 -12.58
CA ARG A 453 -8.90 -12.50 -12.26
C ARG A 453 -10.41 -12.23 -12.36
N GLU A 454 -11.11 -12.88 -13.28
CA GLU A 454 -12.56 -12.79 -13.43
C GLU A 454 -13.32 -13.57 -12.35
N ILE A 455 -12.87 -14.79 -12.03
CA ILE A 455 -13.56 -15.68 -11.09
C ILE A 455 -13.41 -15.22 -9.63
N ARG A 456 -12.24 -14.71 -9.24
CA ARG A 456 -11.94 -14.37 -7.85
C ARG A 456 -12.94 -13.37 -7.24
N PRO A 457 -13.28 -12.23 -7.88
CA PRO A 457 -14.32 -11.33 -7.36
C PRO A 457 -15.70 -11.99 -7.22
N GLU A 458 -16.05 -12.96 -8.08
CA GLU A 458 -17.32 -13.69 -7.95
C GLU A 458 -17.30 -14.62 -6.72
N LEU A 459 -16.20 -15.31 -6.46
CA LEU A 459 -16.01 -16.10 -5.24
C LEU A 459 -16.08 -15.24 -3.98
N ASP A 460 -15.40 -14.09 -3.97
CA ASP A 460 -15.39 -13.16 -2.84
C ASP A 460 -16.80 -12.63 -2.54
N ARG A 461 -17.57 -12.28 -3.58
CA ARG A 461 -18.98 -11.89 -3.44
C ARG A 461 -19.85 -13.01 -2.86
N LYS A 462 -19.69 -14.25 -3.34
CA LYS A 462 -20.43 -15.42 -2.81
C LYS A 462 -20.11 -15.67 -1.34
N CYS A 463 -18.84 -15.59 -0.96
CA CYS A 463 -18.44 -15.74 0.44
C CYS A 463 -19.04 -14.62 1.31
N SER A 464 -18.89 -13.37 0.88
CA SER A 464 -19.38 -12.19 1.61
C SER A 464 -20.89 -12.24 1.81
N ALA A 465 -21.65 -12.63 0.79
CA ALA A 465 -23.11 -12.80 0.89
C ALA A 465 -23.49 -13.82 1.99
N MET A 466 -22.83 -14.97 2.04
CA MET A 466 -23.09 -15.99 3.07
C MET A 466 -22.72 -15.49 4.48
N LEU A 467 -21.63 -14.72 4.62
CA LEU A 467 -21.25 -14.15 5.91
C LEU A 467 -22.22 -13.05 6.37
N VAL A 468 -22.76 -12.25 5.44
CA VAL A 468 -23.83 -11.28 5.73
C VAL A 468 -25.11 -12.00 6.18
N ASP A 469 -25.48 -13.10 5.52
CA ASP A 469 -26.63 -13.91 5.94
C ASP A 469 -26.43 -14.48 7.35
N TYR A 470 -25.24 -14.98 7.67
CA TYR A 470 -24.88 -15.40 9.03
C TYR A 470 -25.03 -14.25 10.03
N GLN A 471 -24.44 -13.09 9.73
CA GLN A 471 -24.48 -11.92 10.61
C GLN A 471 -25.90 -11.45 10.86
N LYS A 472 -26.76 -11.51 9.84
CA LYS A 472 -28.18 -11.19 9.94
C LYS A 472 -28.91 -12.13 10.90
N GLU A 473 -28.58 -13.42 10.94
CA GLU A 473 -29.20 -14.36 11.89
C GLU A 473 -28.75 -14.14 13.34
N VAL A 474 -27.50 -13.71 13.55
CA VAL A 474 -26.93 -13.48 14.90
C VAL A 474 -27.29 -12.11 15.48
N ASN A 475 -27.37 -11.06 14.65
CA ASN A 475 -27.60 -9.68 15.12
C ASN A 475 -29.09 -9.33 15.34
N GLN A 476 -30.00 -10.29 15.20
CA GLN A 476 -31.40 -10.07 15.47
C GLN A 476 -31.65 -9.83 16.97
N ARG A 477 -32.76 -9.13 17.29
CA ARG A 477 -33.22 -8.92 18.68
C ARG A 477 -33.41 -10.24 19.43
N ASN A 478 -33.76 -11.31 18.71
CA ASN A 478 -33.75 -12.68 19.20
C ASN A 478 -32.94 -13.53 18.21
N PRO A 479 -31.65 -13.82 18.48
CA PRO A 479 -30.77 -14.51 17.55
C PRO A 479 -31.29 -15.90 17.17
N ASN A 480 -31.24 -16.24 15.89
CA ASN A 480 -31.61 -17.56 15.40
C ASN A 480 -30.36 -18.42 15.20
N ILE A 481 -29.84 -19.00 16.29
CA ILE A 481 -28.59 -19.77 16.30
C ILE A 481 -28.66 -20.98 15.36
N ALA A 482 -29.82 -21.64 15.25
CA ALA A 482 -30.00 -22.78 14.35
C ALA A 482 -29.89 -22.37 12.87
N ALA A 483 -30.49 -21.23 12.49
CA ALA A 483 -30.36 -20.69 11.14
C ALA A 483 -28.93 -20.22 10.86
N ALA A 484 -28.30 -19.50 11.79
CA ALA A 484 -26.91 -19.06 11.68
C ALA A 484 -25.96 -20.25 11.46
N ARG A 485 -26.12 -21.33 12.24
CA ARG A 485 -25.35 -22.57 12.11
C ARG A 485 -25.54 -23.21 10.72
N LYS A 486 -26.78 -23.24 10.22
CA LYS A 486 -27.09 -23.79 8.89
C LYS A 486 -26.40 -23.02 7.77
N VAL A 487 -26.34 -21.69 7.86
CA VAL A 487 -25.60 -20.85 6.89
C VAL A 487 -24.13 -21.24 6.89
N LEU A 488 -23.48 -21.30 8.04
CA LEU A 488 -22.05 -21.65 8.13
C LEU A 488 -21.76 -23.09 7.67
N GLN A 489 -22.63 -24.05 7.98
CA GLN A 489 -22.51 -25.44 7.50
C GLN A 489 -22.65 -25.57 5.98
N ASN A 490 -23.28 -24.60 5.30
CA ASN A 490 -23.43 -24.59 3.86
C ASN A 490 -22.18 -24.05 3.13
N ILE A 491 -21.34 -23.23 3.78
CA ILE A 491 -20.13 -22.65 3.16
C ILE A 491 -19.20 -23.74 2.57
N PRO A 492 -18.92 -24.87 3.26
CA PRO A 492 -18.15 -25.99 2.71
C PRO A 492 -18.69 -26.65 1.43
N SER A 493 -19.94 -26.40 1.03
CA SER A 493 -20.48 -26.89 -0.25
C SER A 493 -20.10 -26.01 -1.44
N HIS A 494 -19.56 -24.82 -1.19
CA HIS A 494 -19.15 -23.82 -2.18
C HIS A 494 -17.64 -23.57 -2.21
N PHE A 495 -16.95 -23.86 -1.10
CA PHE A 495 -15.52 -23.59 -0.94
C PHE A 495 -14.79 -24.82 -0.38
N GLU A 496 -13.60 -25.12 -0.90
CA GLU A 496 -12.69 -26.09 -0.28
C GLU A 496 -11.80 -25.41 0.78
N LYS A 497 -10.94 -26.19 1.46
CA LYS A 497 -10.15 -25.74 2.63
C LYS A 497 -9.19 -24.60 2.30
N GLU A 498 -8.78 -24.52 1.05
CA GLU A 498 -7.81 -23.57 0.52
C GLU A 498 -8.40 -22.15 0.42
N HIS A 499 -9.73 -22.00 0.43
CA HIS A 499 -10.37 -20.69 0.42
C HIS A 499 -10.55 -20.13 1.85
N PRO A 500 -10.26 -18.83 2.11
CA PRO A 500 -10.41 -18.23 3.43
C PRO A 500 -11.81 -18.39 4.04
N CYS A 501 -12.86 -18.34 3.21
CA CYS A 501 -14.24 -18.54 3.63
C CYS A 501 -14.46 -19.87 4.36
N PHE A 502 -13.79 -20.94 3.92
CA PHE A 502 -13.89 -22.24 4.58
C PHE A 502 -13.36 -22.15 6.01
N GLY A 503 -12.17 -21.59 6.20
CA GLY A 503 -11.57 -21.40 7.52
C GLY A 503 -12.45 -20.54 8.45
N MET A 504 -12.93 -19.40 7.93
CA MET A 504 -13.83 -18.50 8.69
C MET A 504 -15.10 -19.22 9.14
N SER A 505 -15.73 -20.00 8.26
CA SER A 505 -16.95 -20.73 8.62
C SER A 505 -16.73 -21.76 9.73
N ARG A 506 -15.56 -22.42 9.78
CA ARG A 506 -15.21 -23.36 10.85
C ARG A 506 -14.94 -22.65 12.18
N ALA A 507 -14.25 -21.52 12.15
CA ALA A 507 -14.02 -20.71 13.34
C ALA A 507 -15.35 -20.22 13.93
N LEU A 508 -16.20 -19.60 13.10
CA LEU A 508 -17.51 -19.09 13.54
C LEU A 508 -18.46 -20.19 14.03
N LEU A 509 -18.37 -21.40 13.46
CA LEU A 509 -19.16 -22.55 13.95
C LEU A 509 -18.77 -22.94 15.37
N ARG A 510 -17.47 -22.91 15.68
CA ARG A 510 -16.98 -23.20 17.04
C ARG A 510 -17.43 -22.14 18.03
N ASP A 511 -17.34 -20.87 17.63
CA ASP A 511 -17.81 -19.76 18.47
C ASP A 511 -19.31 -19.90 18.77
N LEU A 512 -20.13 -20.35 17.81
CA LEU A 512 -21.55 -20.65 18.03
C LEU A 512 -21.77 -21.85 18.96
N ASP A 513 -20.96 -22.90 18.84
CA ASP A 513 -21.05 -24.09 19.69
C ASP A 513 -20.73 -23.73 21.15
N ASP A 514 -19.66 -22.95 21.37
CA ASP A 514 -19.24 -22.49 22.71
C ASP A 514 -20.32 -21.64 23.41
N VAL A 515 -21.03 -20.79 22.66
CA VAL A 515 -22.15 -19.99 23.21
C VAL A 515 -23.33 -20.89 23.59
N SER A 516 -23.62 -21.92 22.80
CA SER A 516 -24.74 -22.83 23.08
C SER A 516 -24.52 -23.78 24.26
N GLU A 517 -23.27 -23.99 24.69
CA GLU A 517 -22.95 -24.77 25.89
C GLU A 517 -23.01 -23.92 27.18
N MET A 518 -23.08 -22.59 27.06
CA MET A 518 -23.16 -21.65 28.19
C MET A 518 -24.59 -21.23 28.57
N GLU A 519 -25.58 -21.44 27.69
CA GLU A 519 -27.01 -21.25 27.93
C GLU A 519 -27.68 -22.53 28.43
#